data_AF-A0A928UMX1-F1
#
_entry.id   AF-A0A928UMX1-F1
#
_cell.length_a   1.000
_cell.length_b   1.000
_cell.length_c   1.000
_cell.angle_alpha   90.00
_cell.angle_beta   90.00
_cell.angle_gamma   90.00
#
_symmetry.space_group_name_H-M   'P 1'
#
loop_
_entity.id
_entity.type
_entity.pdbx_description
1 polymer ?
#
loop_
_entity_poly.entity_id
_entity_poly.type
_entity_poly.pdbx_seq_one_letter_code
_entity_poly.pdbx_strand_id
1 'polypeptide(L)'
;ADDYIIATGKPHSVRSIVEHAAAALDFDLVWEGEGANTTGIDKKSGRLLVAIDTRFYRPTEPDPLIGDSRKIREALGWQPQVAFEELIAMMVAADKERLPHG
;
A
#
# COMPACT_ATOMS: atom_id res chain seq x y z
N ALA A 1 -32.40 -11.14 -6.32
CA ALA A 1 -31.32 -10.25 -5.88
C ALA A 1 -30.04 -10.75 -6.51
N ASP A 2 -29.20 -9.87 -7.04
CA ASP A 2 -27.95 -10.22 -7.72
C ASP A 2 -26.75 -9.89 -6.82
N ASP A 3 -25.77 -10.78 -6.78
CA ASP A 3 -24.52 -10.58 -6.04
C ASP A 3 -23.41 -10.09 -6.97
N TYR A 4 -22.60 -9.16 -6.48
CA TYR A 4 -21.51 -8.53 -7.23
C TYR A 4 -20.23 -8.45 -6.41
N ILE A 5 -19.08 -8.65 -7.08
CA ILE A 5 -17.76 -8.42 -6.51
C ILE A 5 -17.35 -6.96 -6.78
N ILE A 6 -16.94 -6.25 -5.72
CA ILE A 6 -16.42 -4.90 -5.79
C ILE A 6 -14.91 -4.95 -5.54
N ALA A 7 -14.13 -4.69 -6.60
CA ALA A 7 -12.67 -4.71 -6.53
C ALA A 7 -12.05 -3.89 -7.68
N THR A 8 -10.83 -3.40 -7.46
CA THR A 8 -10.03 -2.72 -8.48
C THR A 8 -9.48 -3.69 -9.53
N GLY A 9 -9.33 -4.97 -9.18
CA GLY A 9 -8.72 -6.01 -10.03
C GLY A 9 -7.20 -5.87 -10.21
N LYS A 10 -6.55 -4.96 -9.48
CA LYS A 10 -5.10 -4.72 -9.55
C LYS A 10 -4.48 -5.02 -8.17
N PRO A 11 -3.70 -6.11 -8.03
CA PRO A 11 -2.98 -6.38 -6.80
C PRO A 11 -1.75 -5.46 -6.67
N HIS A 12 -1.43 -5.07 -5.44
CA HIS A 12 -0.22 -4.32 -5.10
C HIS A 12 0.45 -4.97 -3.89
N SER A 13 1.77 -4.91 -3.83
CA SER A 13 2.53 -5.43 -2.69
C SER A 13 2.56 -4.43 -1.53
N VAL A 14 2.75 -4.92 -0.30
CA VAL A 14 2.98 -4.07 0.88
C VAL A 14 4.19 -3.16 0.65
N ARG A 15 5.23 -3.67 -0.01
CA ARG A 15 6.42 -2.90 -0.37
C ARG A 15 6.07 -1.68 -1.25
N SER A 16 5.19 -1.87 -2.24
CA SER A 16 4.73 -0.78 -3.10
C SER A 16 3.96 0.29 -2.31
N ILE A 17 3.12 -0.11 -1.33
CA ILE A 17 2.44 0.85 -0.44
C ILE A 17 3.47 1.73 0.29
N VAL A 18 4.50 1.09 0.86
CA VAL A 18 5.56 1.79 1.62
C VAL A 18 6.35 2.74 0.72
N GLU A 19 6.68 2.33 -0.51
CA GLU A 19 7.40 3.16 -1.48
C GLU A 19 6.60 4.41 -1.88
N HIS A 20 5.30 4.26 -2.17
CA HIS A 20 4.43 5.39 -2.51
C HIS A 20 4.20 6.33 -1.31
N ALA A 21 4.07 5.77 -0.11
CA ALA A 21 3.96 6.58 1.10
C ALA A 21 5.24 7.36 1.40
N ALA A 22 6.40 6.74 1.26
CA ALA A 22 7.71 7.39 1.41
C ALA A 22 7.89 8.52 0.40
N ALA A 23 7.54 8.29 -0.87
CA ALA A 23 7.58 9.31 -1.91
C ALA A 23 6.64 10.49 -1.59
N ALA A 24 5.42 10.24 -1.09
CA ALA A 24 4.48 11.29 -0.66
C ALA A 24 4.97 12.10 0.58
N LEU A 25 5.97 11.57 1.29
CA LEU A 25 6.66 12.21 2.40
C LEU A 25 8.00 12.84 2.02
N ASP A 26 8.36 12.80 0.73
CA ASP A 26 9.66 13.26 0.19
C ASP A 26 10.89 12.48 0.72
N PHE A 27 10.71 11.21 1.10
CA PHE A 27 11.81 10.31 1.42
C PHE A 27 12.31 9.57 0.16
N ASP A 28 13.62 9.43 0.01
CA ASP A 28 14.25 8.62 -1.04
C ASP A 28 14.54 7.22 -0.50
N LEU A 29 13.49 6.40 -0.45
CA LEU A 29 13.55 5.07 0.17
C LEU A 29 14.34 4.08 -0.69
N VAL A 30 15.45 3.59 -0.15
CA VAL A 30 16.25 2.51 -0.71
C VAL A 30 16.16 1.29 0.18
N TRP A 31 15.98 0.13 -0.43
CA TRP A 31 15.91 -1.14 0.29
C TRP A 31 17.25 -1.86 0.27
N GLU A 32 17.67 -2.34 1.43
CA GLU A 32 18.92 -3.11 1.61
C GLU A 32 18.65 -4.39 2.41
N GLY A 33 19.46 -5.42 2.18
CA GLY A 33 19.32 -6.72 2.83
C GLY A 33 18.26 -7.63 2.20
N GLU A 34 18.05 -8.80 2.82
CA GLU A 34 17.16 -9.84 2.32
C GLU A 34 16.37 -10.49 3.47
N GLY A 35 15.14 -10.94 3.17
CA GLY A 35 14.28 -11.63 4.12
C GLY A 35 14.02 -10.80 5.38
N ALA A 36 14.24 -11.40 6.55
CA ALA A 36 14.07 -10.73 7.86
C ALA A 36 15.10 -9.62 8.11
N ASN A 37 16.21 -9.57 7.36
CA ASN A 37 17.22 -8.52 7.46
C ASN A 37 16.95 -7.35 6.49
N THR A 38 15.81 -7.35 5.80
CA THR A 38 15.45 -6.27 4.89
C THR A 38 15.20 -4.98 5.66
N THR A 39 15.81 -3.90 5.21
CA THR A 39 15.66 -2.56 5.76
C THR A 39 15.36 -1.56 4.66
N GLY A 40 14.62 -0.52 4.99
CA GLY A 40 14.34 0.62 4.13
C GLY A 40 14.98 1.87 4.72
N ILE A 41 15.92 2.45 4.00
CA ILE A 41 16.74 3.60 4.42
C ILE A 41 16.40 4.78 3.54
N ASP A 42 16.23 5.96 4.14
CA ASP A 42 16.19 7.21 3.37
C ASP A 42 17.60 7.57 2.92
N LYS A 43 17.85 7.55 1.61
CA LYS A 43 19.14 7.91 1.02
C LYS A 43 19.51 9.38 1.26
N LYS A 44 18.52 10.26 1.40
CA LYS A 44 18.78 11.70 1.63
C LYS A 44 19.36 11.94 3.02
N SER A 45 18.72 11.39 4.06
CA SER A 45 19.15 11.62 5.44
C SER A 45 20.01 10.50 6.05
N GLY A 46 20.12 9.35 5.39
CA GLY A 46 20.74 8.13 5.93
C GLY A 46 19.97 7.49 7.08
N ARG A 47 18.68 7.80 7.23
CA ARG A 47 17.87 7.33 8.37
C ARG A 47 17.21 6.01 8.02
N LEU A 48 17.22 5.07 8.96
CA LEU A 48 16.40 3.87 8.88
C LEU A 48 14.91 4.27 9.01
N LEU A 49 14.12 4.00 7.98
CA LEU A 49 12.69 4.27 7.94
C LEU A 49 11.85 3.01 8.21
N VAL A 50 12.30 1.86 7.69
CA VAL A 50 11.55 0.60 7.75
C VAL A 50 12.49 -0.55 8.09
N ALA A 51 12.04 -1.47 8.93
CA ALA A 51 12.72 -2.73 9.21
C ALA A 51 11.70 -3.87 9.29
N ILE A 52 12.12 -5.08 8.93
CA ILE A 52 11.27 -6.27 9.07
C ILE A 52 11.36 -6.79 10.51
N ASP A 53 10.20 -7.10 11.08
CA ASP A 53 10.10 -7.76 12.37
C ASP A 53 9.21 -9.00 12.21
N THR A 54 9.80 -10.16 12.48
CA THR A 54 9.17 -11.47 12.31
C THR A 54 7.96 -11.67 13.23
N ARG A 55 7.80 -10.84 14.27
CA ARG A 55 6.60 -10.86 15.13
C ARG A 55 5.33 -10.48 14.38
N PHE A 56 5.43 -9.76 13.26
CA PHE A 56 4.27 -9.42 12.42
C PHE A 56 3.92 -10.51 11.39
N TYR A 57 4.72 -11.58 11.30
CA TYR A 57 4.43 -12.67 10.37
C TYR A 57 3.24 -13.47 10.88
N ARG A 58 2.31 -13.77 9.99
CA ARG A 58 1.19 -14.65 10.32
C ARG A 58 1.63 -16.11 10.16
N PRO A 59 1.20 -17.03 11.05
CA PRO A 59 1.49 -18.46 10.91
C PRO A 59 1.03 -19.05 9.57
N THR A 60 0.03 -18.43 8.96
CA THR A 60 -0.46 -18.74 7.61
C THR A 60 -0.56 -17.45 6.82
N GLU A 61 0.21 -17.35 5.75
CA GLU A 61 0.10 -16.25 4.79
C GLU A 61 -1.06 -16.59 3.82
N PRO A 62 -2.10 -15.75 3.71
CA PRO A 62 -3.16 -15.98 2.75
C PRO A 62 -2.64 -15.79 1.33
N ASP A 63 -3.19 -16.54 0.38
CA ASP A 63 -2.91 -16.34 -1.04
C ASP A 63 -3.30 -14.92 -1.48
N PRO A 64 -2.59 -14.32 -2.46
CA PRO A 64 -2.94 -13.02 -3.02
C PRO A 64 -4.41 -12.97 -3.48
N LEU A 65 -5.18 -12.03 -2.93
CA LEU A 65 -6.57 -11.83 -3.31
C LEU A 65 -6.66 -10.86 -4.49
N ILE A 66 -7.18 -11.35 -5.61
CA ILE A 66 -7.42 -10.54 -6.82
C ILE A 66 -8.92 -10.63 -7.16
N GLY A 67 -9.65 -9.55 -6.94
CA GLY A 67 -11.09 -9.51 -7.20
C GLY A 67 -11.42 -9.23 -8.66
N ASP A 68 -12.35 -10.00 -9.24
CA ASP A 68 -12.87 -9.78 -10.60
C ASP A 68 -14.20 -9.02 -10.56
N SER A 69 -14.15 -7.74 -10.95
CA SER A 69 -15.33 -6.87 -11.00
C SER A 69 -16.02 -6.81 -12.37
N ARG A 70 -15.72 -7.72 -13.33
CA ARG A 70 -16.37 -7.70 -14.67
C ARG A 70 -17.90 -7.66 -14.62
N LYS A 71 -18.53 -8.50 -13.78
CA LYS A 71 -20.01 -8.60 -13.67
C LYS A 71 -20.65 -7.24 -13.36
N ILE A 72 -20.11 -6.47 -12.42
CA ILE A 72 -20.70 -5.19 -12.00
C ILE A 72 -20.37 -4.07 -12.99
N ARG A 73 -19.21 -4.12 -13.65
CA ARG A 73 -18.85 -3.19 -14.73
C ARG A 73 -19.83 -3.28 -15.89
N GLU A 74 -20.13 -4.51 -16.33
CA GLU A 74 -21.02 -4.75 -17.46
C GLU A 74 -22.49 -4.48 -17.11
N ALA A 75 -22.94 -4.91 -15.92
CA ALA A 75 -24.33 -4.76 -15.53
C ALA A 75 -24.71 -3.32 -15.15
N LEU A 76 -23.82 -2.59 -14.47
CA LEU A 76 -24.14 -1.30 -13.85
C LEU A 76 -23.23 -0.16 -14.29
N GLY A 77 -22.25 -0.40 -15.17
CA GLY A 77 -21.25 0.61 -15.55
C GLY A 77 -20.34 1.04 -14.40
N TRP A 78 -20.33 0.30 -13.28
CA TRP A 78 -19.53 0.65 -12.12
C TRP A 78 -18.03 0.55 -12.44
N GLN A 79 -17.20 1.47 -11.96
CA GLN A 79 -15.75 1.35 -12.04
C GLN A 79 -15.08 2.10 -10.87
N PRO A 80 -13.89 1.65 -10.39
CA PRO A 80 -13.16 2.39 -9.37
C PRO A 80 -12.77 3.78 -9.88
N GLN A 81 -12.96 4.81 -9.05
CA GLN A 81 -12.68 6.20 -9.42
C GLN A 81 -11.34 6.70 -8.91
N VAL A 82 -10.78 6.05 -7.89
CA VAL A 82 -9.54 6.45 -7.21
C VAL A 82 -8.45 5.45 -7.59
N ALA A 83 -7.31 5.96 -8.06
CA ALA A 83 -6.15 5.14 -8.37
C ALA A 83 -5.43 4.69 -7.08
N PHE A 84 -4.59 3.66 -7.17
CA PHE A 84 -3.86 3.15 -6.00
C PHE A 84 -2.94 4.22 -5.41
N GLU A 85 -2.19 4.91 -6.26
CA GLU A 85 -1.22 5.94 -5.89
C GLU A 85 -1.93 7.15 -5.26
N GLU A 86 -3.08 7.53 -5.81
CA GLU A 86 -3.94 8.60 -5.29
C GLU A 86 -4.47 8.24 -3.90
N LEU A 87 -4.95 7.00 -3.71
CA LEU A 87 -5.42 6.52 -2.41
C LEU A 87 -4.32 6.63 -1.35
N ILE A 88 -3.09 6.20 -1.66
CA ILE A 88 -1.97 6.29 -0.72
C ILE A 88 -1.66 7.76 -0.39
N ALA A 89 -1.62 8.64 -1.40
CA ALA A 89 -1.38 10.07 -1.19
C ALA A 89 -2.45 10.72 -0.29
N MET A 90 -3.73 10.40 -0.50
CA MET A 90 -4.83 10.86 0.35
C MET A 90 -4.69 10.39 1.81
N MET A 91 -4.33 9.12 2.00
CA MET A 91 -4.12 8.56 3.35
C MET A 91 -2.98 9.27 4.08
N VAL A 92 -1.84 9.46 3.41
CA VAL A 92 -0.68 10.17 3.99
C VAL A 92 -1.02 11.62 4.32
N ALA A 93 -1.73 12.33 3.44
CA ALA A 93 -2.13 13.71 3.68
C ALA A 93 -3.07 13.81 4.90
N ALA A 94 -4.07 12.94 5.00
CA ALA A 94 -4.99 12.91 6.14
C ALA A 94 -4.26 12.60 7.46
N ASP A 95 -3.28 11.69 7.45
CA ASP A 95 -2.51 11.38 8.66
C ASP A 95 -1.57 12.54 9.05
N LYS A 96 -0.98 13.25 8.09
CA LYS A 96 -0.21 14.49 8.37
C LYS A 96 -1.06 15.55 9.06
N GLU A 97 -2.33 15.71 8.66
CA GLU A 97 -3.26 16.67 9.26
C GLU A 97 -3.69 16.26 10.67
N ARG A 98 -3.81 14.95 10.94
CA ARG A 98 -4.16 14.42 12.27
C ARG A 98 -3.04 14.56 13.29
N LEU A 99 -1.79 14.51 12.84
CA LEU A 99 -0.66 14.64 13.73
C LEU A 99 -0.63 16.08 14.29
N PRO A 100 -0.55 16.25 15.62
CA PRO A 100 -0.43 17.58 16.19
C PRO A 100 0.80 18.26 15.59
N HIS A 101 0.60 19.44 15.02
CA HIS A 101 1.70 20.38 14.83
C HIS A 101 2.25 20.62 16.23
N GLY A 102 3.52 20.27 16.45
CA GLY A 102 4.17 20.36 17.76
C GLY A 102 3.96 21.70 18.45
#